data_AF-A0A7Y8HS05-F1
#
_entry.id   AF-A0A7Y8HS05-F1
#
_cell.length_a   1.000
_cell.length_b   1.000
_cell.length_c   1.000
_cell.angle_alpha   90.00
_cell.angle_beta   90.00
_cell.angle_gamma   90.00
#
_symmetry.space_group_name_H-M   'P 1'
#
loop_
_entity.id
_entity.type
_entity.pdbx_description
1 polymer ?
#
loop_
_entity_poly.entity_id
_entity_poly.type
_entity_poly.pdbx_seq_one_letter_code
_entity_poly.pdbx_strand_id
1 'polypeptide(L)'
;MRGLSLAGFLFVGCWGGQFTEIAEMNAWAGSPPSSESTKAVGDAERGRAVFNGKGICYYCHGIDGNKGQRPELAPDTATLITQLNPPPVDLRNPNALRLTTDKQRARAIRDGHPGTGMFPDTTMTNQELIDTLAYLALLRHEGSLKKP
;
A
#
# COMPACT_ATOMS: atom_id res chain seq x y z
N MET A 1 44.81 -46.37 -14.08
CA MET A 1 43.64 -46.29 -14.98
C MET A 1 43.84 -45.07 -15.87
N ARG A 2 44.16 -45.30 -17.16
CA ARG A 2 44.39 -44.25 -18.16
C ARG A 2 43.09 -44.08 -18.95
N GLY A 3 42.64 -42.85 -19.15
CA GLY A 3 41.50 -42.52 -20.00
C GLY A 3 41.63 -41.10 -20.52
N LEU A 4 42.32 -40.95 -21.65
CA LEU A 4 42.41 -39.76 -22.48
C LEU A 4 41.79 -40.11 -23.84
N SER A 5 40.81 -39.34 -24.32
CA SER A 5 40.56 -38.96 -25.73
C SER A 5 39.13 -38.42 -25.85
N LEU A 6 38.92 -37.15 -26.24
CA LEU A 6 39.01 -36.52 -27.58
C LEU A 6 37.74 -36.69 -28.44
N ALA A 7 37.07 -35.54 -28.61
CA ALA A 7 36.28 -35.02 -29.74
C ALA A 7 35.71 -35.98 -30.82
N GLY A 8 34.43 -35.78 -31.11
CA GLY A 8 33.78 -36.19 -32.36
C GLY A 8 32.78 -35.14 -32.82
N PHE A 9 33.22 -34.23 -33.70
CA PHE A 9 32.36 -33.40 -34.54
C PHE A 9 31.81 -34.27 -35.68
N LEU A 10 30.50 -34.22 -35.94
CA LEU A 10 29.92 -34.66 -37.20
C LEU A 10 29.15 -33.50 -37.83
N PHE A 11 29.78 -32.94 -38.86
CA PHE A 11 29.25 -31.94 -39.77
C PHE A 11 28.97 -32.66 -41.09
N VAL A 12 27.72 -32.96 -41.42
CA VAL A 12 27.32 -33.37 -42.78
C VAL A 12 25.90 -32.87 -43.04
N GLY A 13 25.73 -32.04 -44.06
CA GLY A 13 24.42 -31.61 -44.55
C GLY A 13 24.49 -30.32 -45.34
N CYS A 14 25.12 -30.36 -46.51
CA CYS A 14 25.07 -29.29 -47.49
C CYS A 14 23.91 -29.55 -48.48
N TRP A 15 23.39 -28.45 -49.04
CA TRP A 15 22.66 -28.30 -50.30
C TRP A 15 21.13 -28.38 -50.33
N GLY A 16 20.55 -27.29 -50.86
CA GLY A 16 19.24 -27.29 -51.52
C GLY A 16 18.52 -25.96 -51.40
N GLY A 17 18.96 -24.94 -52.14
CA GLY A 17 18.25 -23.67 -52.21
C GLY A 17 16.96 -23.77 -53.02
N GLN A 18 15.96 -23.02 -52.59
CA GLN A 18 14.92 -22.46 -53.45
C GLN A 18 14.40 -21.18 -52.76
N PHE A 19 14.85 -20.04 -53.29
CA PHE A 19 14.23 -18.75 -53.08
C PHE A 19 12.94 -18.71 -53.92
N THR A 20 11.80 -18.51 -53.28
CA THR A 20 10.67 -17.67 -53.75
C THR A 20 9.59 -17.70 -52.69
N GLU A 21 9.26 -16.54 -52.12
CA GLU A 21 7.91 -16.04 -51.84
C GLU A 21 8.05 -14.86 -50.86
N ILE A 22 8.17 -13.68 -51.45
CA ILE A 22 8.05 -12.40 -50.76
C ILE A 22 6.55 -12.21 -50.57
N ALA A 23 6.02 -12.62 -49.41
CA ALA A 23 4.69 -12.21 -48.98
C ALA A 23 4.86 -11.12 -47.93
N GLU A 24 4.80 -9.88 -48.40
CA GLU A 24 4.59 -8.69 -47.59
C GLU A 24 3.34 -8.88 -46.73
N MET A 25 3.53 -9.09 -45.43
CA MET A 25 2.48 -8.90 -44.46
C MET A 25 2.90 -7.75 -43.54
N ASN A 26 2.37 -6.58 -43.90
CA ASN A 26 2.43 -5.34 -43.16
C ASN A 26 1.79 -5.55 -41.78
N ALA A 27 2.57 -6.02 -40.82
CA ALA A 27 2.18 -6.03 -39.43
C ALA A 27 2.23 -4.59 -38.93
N TRP A 28 1.05 -3.98 -38.89
CA TRP A 28 0.74 -2.80 -38.09
C TRP A 28 1.33 -3.00 -36.68
N ALA A 29 2.44 -2.32 -36.38
CA ALA A 29 2.96 -2.18 -35.04
C ALA A 29 1.98 -1.28 -34.26
N GLY A 30 0.84 -1.85 -33.88
CA GLY A 30 0.00 -1.26 -32.85
C GLY A 30 0.87 -1.10 -31.62
N SER A 31 0.97 0.11 -31.09
CA SER A 31 1.60 0.33 -29.79
C SER A 31 1.03 -0.69 -28.80
N PRO A 32 1.86 -1.36 -27.97
CA PRO A 32 1.32 -2.21 -26.93
C PRO A 32 0.32 -1.39 -26.13
N PRO A 33 -0.83 -1.96 -25.71
CA PRO A 33 -1.76 -1.24 -24.86
C PRO A 33 -0.95 -0.70 -23.69
N SER A 34 -0.97 0.62 -23.51
CA SER A 34 -0.39 1.27 -22.36
C SER A 34 -0.86 0.49 -21.14
N SER A 35 0.07 -0.06 -20.36
CA SER A 35 -0.25 -0.74 -19.12
C SER A 35 -1.08 0.24 -18.29
N GLU A 36 -2.40 0.06 -18.27
CA GLU A 36 -3.23 0.70 -17.28
C GLU A 36 -2.61 0.31 -15.96
N SER A 37 -2.07 1.29 -15.24
CA SER A 37 -1.62 1.08 -13.89
C SER A 37 -2.85 0.65 -13.10
N THR A 38 -3.05 -0.66 -12.98
CA THR A 38 -4.11 -1.22 -12.16
C THR A 38 -3.88 -0.66 -10.77
N LYS A 39 -4.73 0.30 -10.38
CA LYS A 39 -4.66 0.94 -9.07
C LYS A 39 -4.71 -0.18 -8.05
N ALA A 40 -3.64 -0.33 -7.26
CA ALA A 40 -3.57 -1.42 -6.29
C ALA A 40 -4.80 -1.37 -5.36
N VAL A 41 -5.42 -2.53 -5.15
CA VAL A 41 -6.59 -2.68 -4.29
C VAL A 41 -6.11 -2.79 -2.85
N GLY A 42 -6.76 -2.06 -1.94
CA GLY A 42 -6.46 -2.12 -0.52
C GLY A 42 -7.18 -3.26 0.19
N ASP A 43 -6.52 -3.85 1.17
CA ASP A 43 -7.03 -4.88 2.06
C ASP A 43 -7.18 -4.32 3.47
N ALA A 44 -8.42 -4.33 3.98
CA ALA A 44 -8.74 -3.77 5.29
C ALA A 44 -8.11 -4.55 6.45
N GLU A 45 -7.93 -5.86 6.35
CA GLU A 45 -7.32 -6.65 7.42
C GLU A 45 -5.80 -6.42 7.49
N ARG A 46 -5.14 -6.30 6.34
CA ARG A 46 -3.73 -5.85 6.31
C ARG A 46 -3.61 -4.42 6.85
N GLY A 47 -4.54 -3.54 6.48
CA GLY A 47 -4.59 -2.17 6.98
C GLY A 47 -4.79 -2.11 8.50
N ARG A 48 -5.61 -3.02 9.05
CA ARG A 48 -5.81 -3.17 10.49
C ARG A 48 -4.52 -3.56 11.21
N ALA A 49 -3.75 -4.48 10.64
CA ALA A 49 -2.44 -4.87 11.19
C ALA A 49 -1.43 -3.71 11.17
N VAL A 50 -1.43 -2.89 10.12
CA VAL A 50 -0.60 -1.68 10.06
C VAL A 50 -1.05 -0.67 11.12
N PHE A 51 -2.35 -0.37 11.18
CA PHE A 51 -2.93 0.63 12.08
C PHE A 51 -2.69 0.32 13.56
N ASN A 52 -2.91 -0.94 13.97
CA ASN A 52 -2.74 -1.40 15.36
C ASN A 52 -1.34 -1.96 15.64
N GLY A 53 -0.40 -1.79 14.71
CA GLY A 53 0.94 -2.35 14.80
C GLY A 53 1.95 -1.36 14.24
N LYS A 54 2.53 -1.68 13.07
CA LYS A 54 3.67 -0.96 12.47
C LYS A 54 3.47 0.57 12.40
N GLY A 55 2.29 1.04 12.03
CA GLY A 55 1.98 2.46 11.88
C GLY A 55 1.69 3.20 13.19
N ILE A 56 1.58 2.49 14.32
CA ILE A 56 1.41 3.04 15.68
C ILE A 56 0.19 3.99 15.81
N CYS A 57 -0.73 3.96 14.84
CA CYS A 57 -1.86 4.90 14.78
C CYS A 57 -2.75 4.79 16.02
N TYR A 58 -2.89 3.56 16.53
CA TYR A 58 -3.67 3.21 17.71
C TYR A 58 -3.17 3.83 19.03
N TYR A 59 -1.94 4.33 19.12
CA TYR A 59 -1.46 5.03 20.33
C TYR A 59 -2.25 6.31 20.58
N CYS A 60 -2.53 7.06 19.52
CA CYS A 60 -3.21 8.34 19.59
C CYS A 60 -4.70 8.23 19.25
N HIS A 61 -5.03 7.42 18.24
CA HIS A 61 -6.40 7.24 17.76
C HIS A 61 -7.14 6.07 18.43
N GLY A 62 -6.46 5.31 19.29
CA GLY A 62 -7.00 4.15 19.99
C GLY A 62 -7.09 2.89 19.13
N ILE A 63 -7.20 1.73 19.79
CA ILE A 63 -7.34 0.41 19.15
C ILE A 63 -8.56 0.43 18.24
N ASP A 64 -8.36 0.02 16.99
CA ASP A 64 -9.39 0.04 15.94
C ASP A 64 -10.09 1.41 15.78
N GLY A 65 -9.34 2.49 16.00
CA GLY A 65 -9.77 3.88 15.86
C GLY A 65 -10.74 4.37 16.93
N ASN A 66 -11.01 3.56 17.96
CA ASN A 66 -11.77 4.00 19.13
C ASN A 66 -10.85 4.74 20.09
N LYS A 67 -10.89 6.07 20.05
CA LYS A 67 -10.04 6.94 20.88
C LYS A 67 -10.12 6.64 22.38
N GLY A 68 -11.27 6.15 22.86
CA GLY A 68 -11.47 5.76 24.26
C GLY A 68 -10.73 4.49 24.68
N GLN A 69 -10.22 3.71 23.72
CA GLN A 69 -9.57 2.42 23.93
C GLN A 69 -8.11 2.47 23.46
N ARG A 70 -7.27 3.25 24.13
CA ARG A 70 -5.82 3.24 23.89
C ARG A 70 -5.18 1.97 24.50
N PRO A 71 -4.08 1.47 23.92
CA PRO A 71 -3.28 0.45 24.59
C PRO A 71 -2.72 0.99 25.90
N GLU A 72 -2.19 0.10 26.74
CA GLU A 72 -1.40 0.53 27.89
C GLU A 72 -0.10 1.18 27.39
N LEU A 73 0.11 2.43 27.82
CA LEU A 73 1.26 3.25 27.46
C LEU A 73 2.00 3.66 28.71
N ALA A 74 3.29 3.99 28.57
CA ALA A 74 4.04 4.59 29.67
C ALA A 74 3.33 5.87 30.17
N PRO A 75 3.30 6.16 31.49
CA PRO A 75 2.52 7.26 32.05
C PRO A 75 2.84 8.63 31.46
N ASP A 76 4.12 8.89 31.16
CA ASP A 76 4.59 10.10 30.51
C ASP A 76 4.03 10.26 29.10
N THR A 77 4.09 9.19 28.30
CA THR A 77 3.55 9.13 26.94
C THR A 77 2.03 9.32 26.96
N ALA A 78 1.34 8.64 27.87
CA ALA A 78 -0.10 8.79 28.04
C ALA A 78 -0.48 10.24 28.37
N THR A 79 0.28 10.90 29.23
CA THR A 79 0.11 12.31 29.64
C THR A 79 0.39 13.27 28.49
N LEU A 80 1.45 13.07 27.72
CA LEU A 80 1.76 13.90 26.55
C LEU A 80 0.61 13.85 25.53
N ILE A 81 0.06 12.66 25.27
CA ILE A 81 -1.07 12.49 24.32
C ILE A 81 -2.33 13.23 24.81
N THR A 82 -2.63 13.24 26.11
CA THR A 82 -3.81 13.96 26.63
C THR A 82 -3.66 15.49 26.57
N GLN A 83 -2.42 15.99 26.53
CA GLN A 83 -2.11 17.42 26.44
C GLN A 83 -2.01 17.95 25.00
N LEU A 84 -2.07 17.07 23.98
CA LEU A 84 -2.03 17.48 22.59
C LEU A 84 -3.16 18.47 22.24
N ASN A 85 -2.80 19.56 21.58
CA ASN A 85 -3.73 20.55 21.06
C ASN A 85 -3.43 20.83 19.57
N PRO A 86 -4.33 20.51 18.64
CA PRO A 86 -5.63 19.86 18.87
C PRO A 86 -5.48 18.40 19.33
N PRO A 87 -6.48 17.86 20.06
CA PRO A 87 -6.44 16.47 20.50
C PRO A 87 -6.62 15.52 19.30
N PRO A 88 -6.10 14.27 19.38
CA PRO A 88 -6.35 13.26 18.36
C PRO A 88 -7.86 13.07 18.11
N VAL A 89 -8.25 12.87 16.86
CA VAL A 89 -9.65 12.69 16.48
C VAL A 89 -10.06 11.22 16.68
N ASP A 90 -11.29 11.00 17.15
CA ASP A 90 -11.91 9.67 17.10
C ASP A 90 -12.26 9.33 15.65
N LEU A 91 -11.60 8.32 15.10
CA LEU A 91 -11.71 7.98 13.68
C LEU A 91 -13.03 7.29 13.33
N ARG A 92 -13.81 6.89 14.34
CA ARG A 92 -15.13 6.28 14.21
C ARG A 92 -16.26 7.30 14.39
N ASN A 93 -15.97 8.53 14.82
CA ASN A 93 -16.98 9.58 14.92
C ASN A 93 -17.05 10.40 13.62
N PRO A 94 -18.03 10.18 12.73
CA PRO A 94 -18.10 10.90 11.46
C PRO A 94 -18.22 12.42 11.61
N ASN A 95 -18.82 12.90 12.70
CA ASN A 95 -18.98 14.34 12.95
C ASN A 95 -17.66 15.03 13.34
N ALA A 96 -16.64 14.27 13.75
CA ALA A 96 -15.33 14.78 14.09
C ALA A 96 -14.35 14.79 12.89
N LEU A 97 -14.70 14.12 11.78
CA LEU A 97 -13.81 13.94 10.63
C LEU A 97 -13.91 15.13 9.66
N ARG A 98 -12.76 15.74 9.37
CA ARG A 98 -12.66 16.89 8.43
C ARG A 98 -12.07 16.53 7.07
N LEU A 99 -11.27 15.47 6.98
CA LEU A 99 -10.72 15.02 5.71
C LEU A 99 -11.80 14.25 4.96
N THR A 100 -12.11 14.65 3.73
CA THR A 100 -13.22 14.09 2.95
C THR A 100 -12.75 13.13 1.86
N THR A 101 -11.47 13.18 1.47
CA THR A 101 -10.91 12.35 0.41
C THR A 101 -9.77 11.47 0.90
N ASP A 102 -9.58 10.32 0.27
CA ASP A 102 -8.45 9.44 0.58
C ASP A 102 -7.11 10.09 0.22
N LYS A 103 -7.07 11.00 -0.77
CA LYS A 103 -5.88 11.80 -1.09
C LYS A 103 -5.47 12.69 0.08
N GLN A 104 -6.43 13.31 0.78
CA GLN A 104 -6.14 14.10 1.97
C GLN A 104 -5.68 13.23 3.13
N ARG A 105 -6.32 12.08 3.35
CA ARG A 105 -5.91 11.12 4.39
C ARG A 105 -4.50 10.56 4.13
N ALA A 106 -4.22 10.20 2.89
CA ALA A 106 -2.90 9.71 2.46
C ALA A 106 -1.80 10.72 2.77
N ARG A 107 -2.03 11.99 2.42
CA ARG A 107 -1.11 13.08 2.78
C ARG A 107 -0.95 13.25 4.29
N ALA A 108 -2.05 13.24 5.05
CA ALA A 108 -1.96 13.36 6.50
C ALA A 108 -1.14 12.22 7.15
N ILE A 109 -1.21 11.00 6.62
CA ILE A 109 -0.41 9.87 7.09
C ILE A 109 1.06 10.03 6.67
N ARG A 110 1.31 10.38 5.40
CA ARG A 110 2.68 10.48 4.85
C ARG A 110 3.47 11.67 5.36
N ASP A 111 2.81 12.81 5.41
CA ASP A 111 3.43 14.11 5.67
C ASP A 111 3.19 14.56 7.12
N GLY A 112 2.38 13.79 7.87
CA GLY A 112 1.82 14.23 9.13
C GLY A 112 0.66 15.22 8.92
N HIS A 113 0.03 15.63 10.02
CA HIS A 113 -0.96 16.69 9.99
C HIS A 113 -0.38 17.97 10.61
N PRO A 114 -0.05 19.00 9.78
CA PRO A 114 0.61 20.21 10.26
C PRO A 114 -0.14 20.89 11.41
N GLY A 115 0.61 21.33 12.42
CA GLY A 115 0.06 21.99 13.61
C GLY A 115 -0.60 21.03 14.62
N THR A 116 -0.36 19.73 14.51
CA THR A 116 -0.88 18.71 15.42
C THR A 116 0.23 17.77 15.89
N GLY A 117 -0.08 16.86 16.83
CA GLY A 117 0.84 15.79 17.24
C GLY A 117 0.94 14.61 16.26
N MET A 118 0.28 14.66 15.10
CA MET A 118 0.34 13.60 14.10
C MET A 118 1.56 13.80 13.19
N PHE A 119 2.68 13.19 13.55
CA PHE A 119 3.93 13.21 12.76
C PHE A 119 3.85 12.35 11.50
N PRO A 120 4.69 12.60 10.48
CA PRO A 120 4.77 11.79 9.27
C PRO A 120 5.20 10.34 9.55
N ASP A 121 4.60 9.39 8.83
CA ASP A 121 5.13 8.03 8.70
C ASP A 121 5.93 7.89 7.39
N THR A 122 7.25 7.84 7.53
CA THR A 122 8.19 7.67 6.42
C THR A 122 8.58 6.21 6.17
N THR A 123 8.11 5.29 7.02
CA THR A 123 8.48 3.86 7.00
C THR A 123 7.44 2.97 6.32
N MET A 124 6.22 3.50 6.13
CA MET A 124 5.13 2.81 5.47
C MET A 124 5.40 2.63 3.96
N THR A 125 5.15 1.45 3.41
CA THR A 125 5.17 1.19 1.97
C THR A 125 3.93 1.77 1.29
N ASN A 126 3.95 1.89 -0.03
CA ASN A 126 2.76 2.34 -0.77
C ASN A 126 1.57 1.39 -0.58
N GLN A 127 1.81 0.08 -0.54
CA GLN A 127 0.73 -0.89 -0.32
C GLN A 127 0.17 -0.81 1.09
N GLU A 128 1.02 -0.69 2.12
CA GLU A 128 0.54 -0.51 3.51
C GLU A 128 -0.30 0.76 3.66
N LEU A 129 0.03 1.85 2.94
CA LEU A 129 -0.80 3.05 2.94
C LEU A 129 -2.17 2.78 2.31
N ILE A 130 -2.21 2.09 1.17
CA ILE A 130 -3.45 1.74 0.47
C ILE A 130 -4.33 0.83 1.34
N ASP A 131 -3.74 -0.19 1.96
CA ASP A 131 -4.40 -1.09 2.90
C ASP A 131 -4.92 -0.31 4.13
N THR A 132 -4.10 0.60 4.69
CA THR A 132 -4.50 1.48 5.80
C THR A 132 -5.69 2.36 5.41
N LEU A 133 -5.71 2.94 4.20
CA LEU A 133 -6.84 3.74 3.72
C LEU A 133 -8.13 2.91 3.58
N ALA A 134 -8.01 1.66 3.12
CA ALA A 134 -9.13 0.72 3.08
C ALA A 134 -9.66 0.44 4.49
N TYR A 135 -8.78 0.21 5.46
CA TYR A 135 -9.19 0.02 6.85
C TYR A 135 -9.84 1.26 7.45
N LEU A 136 -9.28 2.46 7.22
CA LEU A 136 -9.90 3.71 7.65
C LEU A 136 -11.29 3.91 7.02
N ALA A 137 -11.52 3.44 5.80
CA ALA A 137 -12.85 3.47 5.19
C ALA A 137 -13.84 2.57 5.94
N LEU A 138 -13.41 1.36 6.32
CA LEU A 138 -14.21 0.44 7.15
C LEU A 138 -14.55 1.08 8.51
N LEU A 139 -13.57 1.65 9.22
CA LEU A 139 -13.80 2.31 10.52
C LEU A 139 -14.84 3.42 10.45
N ARG A 140 -14.80 4.24 9.38
CA ARG A 140 -15.79 5.30 9.14
C ARG A 140 -17.18 4.71 8.89
N HIS A 141 -17.26 3.65 8.09
CA HIS A 141 -18.53 2.98 7.80
C HIS A 141 -19.15 2.42 9.08
N GLU A 142 -18.41 1.63 9.85
CA GLU A 142 -18.90 1.06 11.11
C GLU A 142 -19.24 2.14 12.15
N GLY A 143 -18.47 3.22 12.18
CA GLY A 143 -18.74 4.40 13.01
C GLY A 143 -20.09 5.06 12.68
N SER A 144 -20.43 5.16 11.39
CA SER A 144 -21.70 5.71 10.93
C SER A 144 -22.92 4.84 11.27
N LEU A 145 -22.71 3.54 11.50
CA LEU A 145 -23.78 2.61 11.90
C LEU A 145 -24.13 2.71 13.39
N LYS A 146 -23.19 3.16 14.22
CA LYS A 146 -23.45 3.41 15.65
C LYS A 146 -24.23 4.72 15.78
N LYS A 147 -25.56 4.61 15.84
CA LYS A 147 -26.46 5.72 16.16
C LYS A 147 -26.11 6.28 17.55
N PRO A 148 -26.11 7.61 17.76
CA PRO A 148 -25.88 8.21 19.08
C PRO A 148 -26.91 7.77 20.11
#